data_AF-K1TKA9-F1
#
_entry.id   AF-K1TKA9-F1
#
_cell.length_a   1.000
_cell.length_b   1.000
_cell.length_c   1.000
_cell.angle_alpha   90.00
_cell.angle_beta   90.00
_cell.angle_gamma   90.00
#
_symmetry.space_group_name_H-M   'P 1'
#
loop_
_entity.id
_entity.type
_entity.pdbx_description
1 polymer ?
#
loop_
_entity_poly.entity_id
_entity_poly.type
_entity_poly.pdbx_seq_one_letter_code
_entity_poly.pdbx_strand_id
1 'polypeptide(L)'
;DIPVLIDYQIFLEVLKPIDNCGKNMYWGIYDVARDQKLTLAIWDLDASVGQDWHCSTPLHPDYVSPDTELGIKEAFNLYTRLSTLNVDNYNQKVADRYHELRKTYFSEENLIAKYQNHYDMLAKCGAANREERKWSEDSDIGGYPLNFKKEIEYIKNWIIQRLNYLDTTQFPSTNGIQKVLSFKKKKKHRNL
;
A
#
# COMPACT_ATOMS: atom_id res chain seq x y z
N ASP A 1 -4.82 -8.17 19.20
CA ASP A 1 -3.55 -7.51 19.54
C ASP A 1 -3.57 -6.14 18.86
N ILE A 2 -3.73 -5.05 19.62
CA ILE A 2 -3.94 -3.71 19.02
C ILE A 2 -2.70 -3.21 18.27
N PRO A 3 -1.47 -3.29 18.82
CA PRO A 3 -0.25 -2.98 18.07
C PRO A 3 -0.15 -3.70 16.71
N VAL A 4 -0.46 -5.00 16.66
CA VAL A 4 -0.44 -5.77 15.40
C VAL A 4 -1.49 -5.25 14.39
N LEU A 5 -2.68 -4.87 14.87
CA LEU A 5 -3.71 -4.30 13.99
C LEU A 5 -3.31 -2.91 13.47
N ILE A 6 -2.62 -2.09 14.27
CA ILE A 6 -2.08 -0.82 13.82
C ILE A 6 -1.03 -1.07 12.71
N ASP A 7 -0.07 -1.96 12.96
CA ASP A 7 0.97 -2.28 11.98
C ASP A 7 0.36 -2.89 10.70
N TYR A 8 -0.68 -3.72 10.82
CA TYR A 8 -1.39 -4.26 9.66
C TYR A 8 -2.16 -3.19 8.88
N GLN A 9 -2.83 -2.25 9.55
CA GLN A 9 -3.47 -1.12 8.86
C GLN A 9 -2.44 -0.31 8.07
N ILE A 10 -1.28 -0.01 8.67
CA ILE A 10 -0.22 0.74 8.00
C ILE A 10 0.34 -0.07 6.83
N PHE A 11 0.54 -1.38 6.99
CA PHE A 11 0.94 -2.27 5.91
C PHE A 11 -0.03 -2.21 4.72
N LEU A 12 -1.34 -2.30 4.98
CA LEU A 12 -2.39 -2.18 3.97
C LEU A 12 -2.33 -0.81 3.28
N GLU A 13 -2.15 0.28 4.05
CA GLU A 13 -2.03 1.61 3.48
C GLU A 13 -0.75 1.77 2.65
N VAL A 14 0.39 1.25 3.07
CA VAL A 14 1.68 1.47 2.39
C VAL A 14 1.80 0.66 1.11
N LEU A 15 1.44 -0.62 1.12
CA LEU A 15 1.58 -1.50 -0.05
C LEU A 15 0.33 -1.53 -0.93
N LYS A 16 -0.79 -1.00 -0.44
CA LYS A 16 -2.09 -1.04 -1.10
C LYS A 16 -2.45 -2.45 -1.66
N PRO A 17 -2.38 -3.51 -0.84
CA PRO A 17 -2.70 -4.86 -1.30
C PRO A 17 -4.24 -5.03 -1.37
N ILE A 18 -4.78 -4.88 -2.57
CA ILE A 18 -6.22 -4.64 -2.79
C ILE A 18 -7.12 -5.83 -2.40
N ASP A 19 -6.58 -7.05 -2.33
CA ASP A 19 -7.32 -8.25 -1.93
C ASP A 19 -7.04 -8.70 -0.48
N ASN A 20 -6.35 -7.88 0.33
CA ASN A 20 -5.98 -8.23 1.71
C ASN A 20 -6.80 -7.50 2.80
N CYS A 21 -7.82 -6.74 2.38
CA CYS A 21 -8.76 -6.08 3.30
C CYS A 21 -9.78 -7.08 3.86
N GLY A 22 -9.37 -7.93 4.81
CA GLY A 22 -10.24 -8.94 5.43
C GLY A 22 -10.24 -10.31 4.71
N LYS A 23 -9.41 -10.46 3.68
CA LYS A 23 -9.15 -11.68 2.92
C LYS A 23 -7.64 -11.95 2.88
N ASN A 24 -7.24 -13.13 2.38
CA ASN A 24 -5.84 -13.55 2.24
C ASN A 24 -5.04 -13.38 3.56
N MET A 25 -5.67 -13.81 4.65
CA MET A 25 -5.13 -13.65 5.99
C MET A 25 -5.70 -14.72 6.91
N TYR A 26 -4.92 -15.10 7.92
CA TYR A 26 -5.33 -16.02 8.98
C TYR A 26 -5.34 -15.31 10.32
N TRP A 27 -6.34 -15.65 11.14
CA TRP A 27 -6.35 -15.31 12.56
C TRP A 27 -5.70 -16.41 13.36
N GLY A 28 -4.79 -16.02 14.25
CA GLY A 28 -4.13 -16.94 15.17
C GLY A 28 -4.20 -16.43 16.60
N ILE A 29 -4.02 -17.35 17.54
CA ILE A 29 -3.67 -17.04 18.93
C ILE A 29 -2.32 -17.69 19.15
N TYR A 30 -1.30 -16.91 19.52
CA TYR A 30 0.07 -17.41 19.60
C TYR A 30 0.22 -18.52 20.65
N ASP A 31 -0.33 -18.29 21.85
CA ASP A 31 -0.41 -19.28 22.92
C ASP A 31 -1.65 -19.00 23.78
N VAL A 32 -2.71 -19.78 23.59
CA VAL A 32 -4.00 -19.60 24.28
C VAL A 32 -3.90 -19.70 25.81
N ALA A 33 -2.88 -20.40 26.33
CA ALA A 33 -2.68 -20.52 27.76
C ALA A 33 -1.99 -19.28 28.37
N ARG A 34 -1.33 -18.45 27.54
CA ARG A 34 -0.58 -17.25 27.99
C ARG A 34 -1.25 -15.94 27.58
N ASP A 35 -1.75 -15.86 26.35
CA ASP A 35 -2.41 -14.68 25.80
C ASP A 35 -3.52 -15.10 24.84
N GLN A 36 -4.74 -14.64 25.11
CA GLN A 36 -5.93 -14.98 24.32
C GLN A 36 -6.20 -13.96 23.20
N LYS A 37 -5.32 -12.97 23.03
CA LYS A 37 -5.46 -11.99 21.95
C LYS A 37 -5.27 -12.65 20.58
N LEU A 38 -6.19 -12.33 19.67
CA LEU A 38 -6.03 -12.63 18.25
C LEU A 38 -4.89 -11.81 17.65
N THR A 39 -4.10 -12.45 16.80
CA THR A 39 -3.06 -11.88 15.94
C THR A 39 -3.27 -12.32 14.49
N LEU A 40 -2.55 -11.69 13.56
CA LEU A 40 -2.72 -11.85 12.13
C LEU A 40 -1.48 -12.46 11.47
N ALA A 41 -1.73 -13.40 10.56
CA ALA A 41 -0.74 -13.86 9.59
C ALA A 41 -1.24 -13.52 8.18
N ILE A 42 -0.39 -12.87 7.40
CA ILE A 42 -0.70 -12.46 6.03
C ILE A 42 -0.35 -13.56 5.04
N TRP A 43 -1.13 -13.67 3.97
CA TRP A 43 -0.94 -14.57 2.85
C TRP A 43 -1.27 -13.80 1.55
N ASP A 44 -0.86 -14.32 0.38
CA ASP A 44 -1.21 -13.79 -0.96
C ASP A 44 -1.10 -12.26 -1.13
N LEU A 45 0.04 -11.80 -1.63
CA LEU A 45 0.37 -10.36 -1.75
C LEU A 45 0.76 -9.95 -3.18
N ASP A 46 0.42 -10.77 -4.17
CA ASP A 46 0.66 -10.50 -5.58
C ASP A 46 -0.11 -9.27 -6.08
N ALA A 47 -1.36 -9.07 -5.61
CA ALA A 47 -2.17 -7.89 -5.92
C ALA A 47 -1.83 -6.67 -5.04
N SER A 48 -0.55 -6.25 -5.05
CA SER A 48 -0.04 -5.11 -4.30
C SER A 48 0.86 -4.21 -5.14
N VAL A 49 1.11 -2.98 -4.66
CA VAL A 49 2.09 -2.04 -5.27
C VAL A 49 1.80 -1.77 -6.75
N GLY A 50 0.54 -1.45 -7.05
CA GLY A 50 0.13 -1.06 -8.41
C GLY A 50 -0.24 -2.22 -9.33
N GLN A 51 -0.44 -3.42 -8.76
CA GLN A 51 -0.88 -4.59 -9.51
C GLN A 51 -2.21 -5.16 -8.98
N ASP A 52 -3.03 -5.70 -9.89
CA ASP A 52 -4.22 -6.49 -9.56
C ASP A 52 -4.00 -8.00 -9.80
N TRP A 53 -4.91 -8.83 -9.27
CA TRP A 53 -4.87 -10.29 -9.43
C TRP A 53 -5.32 -10.76 -10.83
N HIS A 54 -5.91 -9.86 -11.64
CA HIS A 54 -6.53 -10.23 -12.90
C HIS A 54 -5.57 -10.12 -14.08
N CYS A 55 -4.47 -9.38 -13.95
CA CYS A 55 -3.61 -8.98 -15.08
C CYS A 55 -4.48 -8.43 -16.23
N SER A 56 -5.42 -7.55 -15.88
CA SER A 56 -6.44 -7.04 -16.80
C SER A 56 -5.90 -5.95 -17.73
N THR A 57 -6.72 -5.50 -18.70
CA THR A 57 -6.39 -4.35 -19.56
C THR A 57 -6.96 -3.07 -18.92
N PRO A 58 -6.14 -2.06 -18.58
CA PRO A 58 -4.68 -2.00 -18.70
C PRO A 58 -3.96 -2.76 -17.59
N LEU A 59 -2.72 -3.21 -17.85
CA LEU A 59 -1.90 -4.04 -16.93
C LEU A 59 -1.90 -3.52 -15.48
N HIS A 60 -1.81 -2.20 -15.32
CA HIS A 60 -1.99 -1.50 -14.05
C HIS A 60 -3.25 -0.65 -14.10
N PRO A 61 -4.40 -1.13 -13.59
CA PRO A 61 -5.67 -0.41 -13.68
C PRO A 61 -5.76 0.77 -12.70
N ASP A 62 -6.62 1.75 -13.00
CA ASP A 62 -6.70 3.01 -12.23
C ASP A 62 -7.00 2.81 -10.73
N TYR A 63 -7.72 1.76 -10.35
CA TYR A 63 -8.08 1.51 -8.96
C TYR A 63 -6.90 1.04 -8.10
N VAL A 64 -5.81 0.55 -8.70
CA VAL A 64 -4.53 0.24 -8.00
C VAL A 64 -3.56 1.43 -7.97
N SER A 65 -3.98 2.60 -8.46
CA SER A 65 -3.15 3.82 -8.47
C SER A 65 -2.63 4.19 -7.07
N PRO A 66 -1.41 4.74 -6.96
CA PRO A 66 -0.77 5.00 -5.68
C PRO A 66 -1.42 6.14 -4.89
N ASP A 67 -2.10 7.06 -5.55
CA ASP A 67 -2.58 8.33 -5.01
C ASP A 67 -4.09 8.34 -4.67
N THR A 68 -4.67 7.15 -4.49
CA THR A 68 -6.06 6.98 -4.09
C THR A 68 -6.19 6.20 -2.78
N GLU A 69 -7.32 6.37 -2.10
CA GLU A 69 -7.61 5.62 -0.88
C GLU A 69 -7.78 4.12 -1.19
N LEU A 70 -7.34 3.26 -0.28
CA LEU A 70 -7.59 1.81 -0.40
C LEU A 70 -9.02 1.44 0.03
N GLY A 71 -9.68 2.28 0.84
CA GLY A 71 -11.01 1.98 1.38
C GLY A 71 -10.99 0.89 2.46
N ILE A 72 -9.93 0.84 3.30
CA ILE A 72 -9.78 -0.19 4.35
C ILE A 72 -10.97 -0.19 5.31
N LYS A 73 -11.52 0.99 5.63
CA LYS A 73 -12.62 1.15 6.59
C LYS A 73 -13.95 0.66 6.00
N GLU A 74 -14.08 0.62 4.69
CA GLU A 74 -15.25 0.14 3.97
C GLU A 74 -15.14 -1.37 3.73
N ALA A 75 -13.93 -1.84 3.46
CA ALA A 75 -13.67 -3.24 3.13
C ALA A 75 -13.55 -4.15 4.35
N PHE A 76 -13.11 -3.64 5.51
CA PHE A 76 -12.91 -4.45 6.70
C PHE A 76 -13.46 -3.81 7.98
N ASN A 77 -14.66 -4.27 8.39
CA ASN A 77 -15.47 -3.73 9.50
C ASN A 77 -14.75 -3.52 10.83
N LEU A 78 -13.70 -4.29 11.10
CA LEU A 78 -12.87 -4.10 12.30
C LEU A 78 -12.23 -2.71 12.32
N TYR A 79 -11.67 -2.27 11.19
CA TYR A 79 -11.03 -0.96 11.07
C TYR A 79 -12.04 0.18 11.04
N THR A 80 -13.25 -0.03 10.51
CA THR A 80 -14.36 0.92 10.67
C THR A 80 -14.61 1.17 12.15
N ARG A 81 -14.79 0.11 12.94
CA ARG A 81 -15.08 0.23 14.37
C ARG A 81 -13.95 0.87 15.14
N LEU A 82 -12.71 0.44 14.92
CA LEU A 82 -11.52 1.00 15.59
C LEU A 82 -11.38 2.50 15.29
N SER A 83 -11.52 2.90 14.02
CA SER A 83 -11.36 4.28 13.62
C SER A 83 -12.51 5.19 14.05
N THR A 84 -13.76 4.72 13.93
CA THR A 84 -14.95 5.51 14.31
C THR A 84 -15.05 5.70 15.81
N LEU A 85 -14.81 4.66 16.61
CA LEU A 85 -14.88 4.77 18.06
C LEU A 85 -13.66 5.49 18.64
N ASN A 86 -12.52 5.43 17.93
CA ASN A 86 -11.26 6.07 18.32
C ASN A 86 -10.88 5.84 19.79
N VAL A 87 -11.16 4.63 20.29
CA VAL A 87 -10.89 4.27 21.68
C VAL A 87 -9.40 4.38 21.93
N ASP A 88 -9.02 5.01 23.05
CA ASP A 88 -7.62 5.17 23.45
C ASP A 88 -6.75 5.81 22.34
N ASN A 89 -7.33 6.81 21.65
CA ASN A 89 -6.72 7.58 20.57
C ASN A 89 -6.14 6.71 19.44
N TYR A 90 -6.83 5.63 19.08
CA TYR A 90 -6.43 4.70 18.02
C TYR A 90 -5.95 5.41 16.74
N ASN A 91 -6.71 6.39 16.22
CA ASN A 91 -6.35 7.09 14.98
C ASN A 91 -5.01 7.83 15.09
N GLN A 92 -4.75 8.46 16.24
CA GLN A 92 -3.46 9.13 16.48
C GLN A 92 -2.33 8.12 16.57
N LYS A 93 -2.55 6.98 17.23
CA LYS A 93 -1.54 5.91 17.32
C LYS A 93 -1.17 5.34 15.95
N VAL A 94 -2.13 5.20 15.04
CA VAL A 94 -1.85 4.78 13.65
C VAL A 94 -0.97 5.82 12.95
N ALA A 95 -1.31 7.11 13.05
CA ALA A 95 -0.53 8.18 12.42
C ALA A 95 0.89 8.28 13.01
N ASP A 96 1.02 8.23 14.33
CA ASP A 96 2.31 8.27 15.03
C ASP A 96 3.19 7.08 14.62
N ARG A 97 2.60 5.88 14.63
CA ARG A 97 3.30 4.66 14.22
C ARG A 97 3.72 4.68 12.76
N TYR A 98 2.88 5.21 11.86
CA TYR A 98 3.26 5.44 10.47
C TYR A 98 4.49 6.36 10.39
N HIS A 99 4.47 7.50 11.08
CA HIS A 99 5.60 8.44 11.10
C HIS A 99 6.89 7.87 11.70
N GLU A 100 6.80 6.97 12.68
CA GLU A 100 7.95 6.20 13.17
C GLU A 100 8.53 5.28 12.08
N LEU A 101 7.68 4.51 11.42
CA LEU A 101 8.10 3.56 10.38
C LEU A 101 8.64 4.28 9.13
N ARG A 102 8.12 5.47 8.79
CA ARG A 102 8.62 6.31 7.69
C ARG A 102 10.07 6.76 7.87
N LYS A 103 10.57 6.81 9.11
CA LYS A 103 11.99 7.11 9.42
C LYS A 103 12.90 5.88 9.28
N THR A 104 12.33 4.68 9.15
CA THR A 104 13.06 3.40 9.17
C THR A 104 12.64 2.54 7.99
N TYR A 105 11.94 1.43 8.21
CA TYR A 105 11.59 0.42 7.20
C TYR A 105 10.78 0.96 6.03
N PHE A 106 9.97 1.99 6.26
CA PHE A 106 9.15 2.65 5.24
C PHE A 106 9.76 3.96 4.76
N SER A 107 11.06 4.19 4.95
CA SER A 107 11.73 5.25 4.18
C SER A 107 11.63 4.92 2.68
N GLU A 108 11.57 5.95 1.84
CA GLU A 108 11.52 5.78 0.38
C GLU A 108 12.71 4.95 -0.11
N GLU A 109 13.91 5.30 0.38
CA GLU A 109 15.15 4.57 0.10
C GLU A 109 15.06 3.10 0.48
N ASN A 110 14.61 2.77 1.71
CA ASN A 110 14.57 1.38 2.17
C ASN A 110 13.54 0.54 1.41
N LEU A 111 12.36 1.10 1.10
CA LEU A 111 11.35 0.40 0.31
C LEU A 111 11.84 0.16 -1.12
N ILE A 112 12.35 1.19 -1.80
CA ILE A 112 12.90 1.06 -3.15
C ILE A 112 14.07 0.06 -3.17
N ALA A 113 14.99 0.16 -2.22
CA ALA A 113 16.13 -0.75 -2.12
C ALA A 113 15.69 -2.21 -1.94
N LYS A 114 14.62 -2.47 -1.16
CA LYS A 114 14.08 -3.81 -0.98
C LYS A 114 13.62 -4.42 -2.31
N TYR A 115 12.80 -3.71 -3.09
CA TYR A 115 12.37 -4.17 -4.40
C TYR A 115 13.52 -4.28 -5.40
N GLN A 116 14.43 -3.30 -5.41
CA GLN A 116 15.60 -3.32 -6.29
C GLN A 116 16.50 -4.54 -6.00
N ASN A 117 16.73 -4.87 -4.74
CA ASN A 117 17.55 -6.03 -4.36
C ASN A 117 16.94 -7.35 -4.84
N HIS A 118 15.62 -7.51 -4.77
CA HIS A 118 14.94 -8.69 -5.31
C HIS A 118 15.00 -8.75 -6.83
N TYR A 119 14.75 -7.64 -7.53
CA TYR A 119 14.93 -7.55 -8.98
C TYR A 119 16.38 -7.90 -9.38
N ASP A 120 17.36 -7.31 -8.70
CA ASP A 120 18.78 -7.55 -8.94
C ASP A 120 19.13 -9.04 -8.81
N MET A 121 18.61 -9.70 -7.78
CA MET A 121 18.79 -11.13 -7.59
C MET A 121 18.24 -11.93 -8.78
N LEU A 122 17.00 -11.65 -9.19
CA LEU A 122 16.32 -12.33 -10.31
C LEU A 122 17.03 -12.09 -11.65
N ALA A 123 17.51 -10.86 -11.87
CA ALA A 123 18.26 -10.49 -13.07
C ALA A 123 19.64 -11.15 -13.10
N LYS A 124 20.41 -11.08 -12.01
CA LYS A 124 21.78 -11.62 -11.93
C LYS A 124 21.82 -13.15 -12.06
N CYS A 125 20.84 -13.87 -11.52
CA CYS A 125 20.75 -15.33 -11.67
C CYS A 125 20.12 -15.78 -12.99
N GLY A 126 19.75 -14.83 -13.86
CA GLY A 126 19.12 -15.08 -15.15
C GLY A 126 17.68 -15.61 -15.06
N ALA A 127 17.05 -15.59 -13.89
CA ALA A 127 15.64 -15.98 -13.74
C ALA A 127 14.75 -15.04 -14.54
N ALA A 128 14.94 -13.72 -14.42
CA ALA A 128 14.17 -12.72 -15.18
C ALA A 128 14.19 -13.04 -16.70
N ASN A 129 15.36 -13.29 -17.27
CA ASN A 129 15.49 -13.63 -18.70
C ASN A 129 14.79 -14.94 -19.10
N ARG A 130 14.73 -15.93 -18.20
CA ARG A 130 14.02 -17.19 -18.46
C ARG A 130 12.51 -16.98 -18.41
N GLU A 131 12.02 -16.25 -17.42
CA GLU A 131 10.60 -15.93 -17.28
C GLU A 131 10.12 -15.06 -18.46
N GLU A 132 10.83 -13.97 -18.79
CA GLU A 132 10.49 -13.11 -19.93
C GLU A 132 10.42 -13.89 -21.25
N ARG A 133 11.35 -14.80 -21.50
CA ARG A 133 11.34 -15.62 -22.72
C ARG A 133 10.19 -16.63 -22.75
N LYS A 134 9.81 -17.16 -21.60
CA LYS A 134 8.87 -18.27 -21.49
C LYS A 134 7.42 -17.80 -21.46
N TRP A 135 7.17 -16.68 -20.77
CA TRP A 135 5.84 -16.23 -20.35
C TRP A 135 5.43 -14.87 -20.93
N SER A 136 6.33 -14.15 -21.62
CA SER A 136 5.94 -12.89 -22.28
C SER A 136 4.78 -13.11 -23.25
N GLU A 137 3.78 -12.23 -23.20
CA GLU A 137 2.55 -12.26 -24.00
C GLU A 137 1.67 -13.51 -23.79
N ASP A 138 1.86 -14.23 -22.68
CA ASP A 138 0.96 -15.33 -22.32
C ASP A 138 -0.40 -14.85 -21.78
N SER A 139 -1.31 -15.80 -21.55
CA SER A 139 -2.65 -15.52 -21.02
C SER A 139 -2.66 -15.10 -19.55
N ASP A 140 -1.66 -15.49 -18.77
CA ASP A 140 -1.58 -15.24 -17.33
C ASP A 140 -1.14 -13.79 -17.06
N ILE A 141 -0.49 -13.14 -18.02
CA ILE A 141 -0.19 -11.69 -18.02
C ILE A 141 -1.03 -10.90 -19.02
N GLY A 142 -2.21 -11.39 -19.40
CA GLY A 142 -3.16 -10.64 -20.23
C GLY A 142 -2.66 -10.29 -21.64
N GLY A 143 -1.70 -11.04 -22.17
CA GLY A 143 -1.07 -10.77 -23.47
C GLY A 143 -0.08 -9.60 -23.46
N TYR A 144 0.31 -9.09 -22.29
CA TYR A 144 1.31 -8.02 -22.17
C TYR A 144 2.75 -8.56 -22.27
N PRO A 145 3.71 -7.74 -22.73
CA PRO A 145 5.11 -8.14 -22.69
C PRO A 145 5.62 -8.18 -21.25
N LEU A 146 6.13 -9.33 -20.82
CA LEU A 146 6.78 -9.45 -19.52
C LEU A 146 8.14 -8.74 -19.57
N ASN A 147 8.36 -7.77 -18.68
CA ASN A 147 9.61 -7.03 -18.63
C ASN A 147 9.93 -6.59 -17.21
N PHE A 148 10.80 -7.35 -16.53
CA PHE A 148 11.15 -7.11 -15.14
C PHE A 148 11.81 -5.74 -14.94
N LYS A 149 12.58 -5.28 -15.93
CA LYS A 149 13.25 -3.96 -15.85
C LYS A 149 12.24 -2.82 -15.90
N LYS A 150 11.22 -2.89 -16.75
CA LYS A 150 10.15 -1.89 -16.77
C LYS A 150 9.33 -1.96 -15.49
N GLU A 151 9.05 -3.17 -15.01
CA GLU A 151 8.26 -3.38 -13.81
C GLU A 151 8.93 -2.80 -12.56
N ILE A 152 10.23 -3.01 -12.37
CA ILE A 152 10.93 -2.42 -11.22
C ILE A 152 10.95 -0.88 -11.28
N GLU A 153 11.03 -0.28 -12.47
CA GLU A 153 10.93 1.17 -12.62
C GLU A 153 9.50 1.69 -12.36
N TYR A 154 8.47 0.93 -12.75
CA TYR A 154 7.08 1.22 -12.40
C TYR A 154 6.89 1.18 -10.88
N ILE A 155 7.31 0.09 -10.22
CA ILE A 155 7.20 -0.11 -8.77
C ILE A 155 7.87 1.03 -8.00
N LYS A 156 9.08 1.46 -8.40
CA LYS A 156 9.77 2.60 -7.77
C LYS A 156 8.93 3.88 -7.84
N ASN A 157 8.44 4.21 -9.03
CA ASN A 157 7.62 5.41 -9.23
C ASN A 157 6.29 5.31 -8.48
N TRP A 158 5.71 4.11 -8.40
CA TRP A 158 4.50 3.86 -7.63
C TRP A 158 4.74 4.09 -6.14
N ILE A 159 5.83 3.56 -5.57
CA ILE A 159 6.20 3.73 -4.16
C ILE A 159 6.40 5.22 -3.83
N ILE A 160 7.14 5.96 -4.66
CA ILE A 160 7.36 7.40 -4.46
C ILE A 160 6.03 8.15 -4.38
N GLN A 161 5.13 7.89 -5.33
CA GLN A 161 3.82 8.53 -5.37
C GLN A 161 2.95 8.11 -4.18
N ARG A 162 3.00 6.83 -3.79
CA ARG A 162 2.21 6.30 -2.67
C ARG A 162 2.64 6.93 -1.36
N LEU A 163 3.93 6.98 -1.08
CA LEU A 163 4.47 7.60 0.12
C LEU A 163 4.15 9.10 0.16
N ASN A 164 4.24 9.80 -0.98
CA ASN A 164 3.83 11.20 -1.05
C ASN A 164 2.33 11.39 -0.76
N TYR A 165 1.47 10.53 -1.30
CA TYR A 165 0.04 10.55 -0.99
C TYR A 165 -0.22 10.32 0.51
N LEU A 166 0.42 9.32 1.10
CA LEU A 166 0.28 9.03 2.52
C LEU A 166 0.79 10.20 3.38
N ASP A 167 1.95 10.77 3.07
CA ASP A 167 2.55 11.89 3.84
C ASP A 167 1.77 13.20 3.72
N THR A 168 1.03 13.41 2.64
CA THR A 168 0.34 14.69 2.36
C THR A 168 -1.16 14.64 2.60
N THR A 169 -1.75 13.44 2.52
CA THR A 169 -3.21 13.26 2.52
C THR A 169 -3.68 12.36 3.67
N GLN A 170 -3.15 11.15 3.80
CA GLN A 170 -3.67 10.20 4.80
C GLN A 170 -3.11 10.37 6.20
N PHE A 171 -1.81 10.61 6.28
CA PHE A 171 -1.07 10.84 7.52
C PHE A 171 -0.26 12.13 7.39
N PRO A 172 -0.91 13.29 7.22
CA PRO A 172 -0.21 14.55 7.15
C PRO A 172 0.49 14.84 8.48
N SER A 173 1.78 15.18 8.42
CA SER A 173 2.50 15.61 9.63
C SER A 173 1.81 16.82 10.24
N THR A 174 1.44 16.71 11.52
CA THR A 174 0.91 17.82 12.32
C THR A 174 2.04 18.75 12.80
N ASN A 175 3.00 19.06 11.94
CA ASN A 175 3.81 20.25 12.15
C ASN A 175 2.83 21.41 11.93
N GLY A 176 2.52 22.19 12.97
CA GLY A 176 1.47 23.21 13.04
C GLY A 176 1.56 24.38 12.03
N ILE A 177 2.01 24.15 10.82
CA ILE A 177 1.92 25.02 9.68
C ILE A 177 0.79 24.44 8.81
N GLN A 178 -0.43 24.89 9.09
CA GLN A 178 -1.48 24.90 8.08
C GLN A 178 -0.88 25.58 6.84
N LYS A 179 -0.59 24.81 5.79
CA LYS A 179 -0.39 25.36 4.45
C LYS A 179 -1.68 26.10 4.14
N VAL A 180 -1.65 27.43 4.27
CA VAL A 180 -2.69 28.33 3.76
C VAL A 180 -2.72 28.11 2.26
N LEU A 181 -3.50 27.13 1.81
CA LEU A 181 -3.89 27.03 0.42
C LEU A 181 -4.85 28.18 0.19
N SER A 182 -4.28 29.25 -0.35
CA SER A 182 -4.95 30.44 -0.82
C SER A 182 -6.25 30.05 -1.53
N PHE A 183 -7.37 30.55 -1.03
CA PHE A 183 -8.58 30.69 -1.81
C PHE A 183 -8.25 31.52 -3.05
N LYS A 184 -7.94 30.86 -4.17
CA LYS A 184 -8.15 31.47 -5.49
C LYS A 184 -9.67 31.59 -5.64
N LYS A 185 -10.19 32.75 -5.25
CA LYS A 185 -11.52 33.25 -5.60
C LYS A 185 -11.80 32.92 -7.06
N LYS A 186 -12.66 31.93 -7.33
CA LYS A 186 -13.35 31.84 -8.62
C LYS A 186 -14.17 33.13 -8.77
N LYS A 187 -13.78 33.97 -9.72
CA LYS A 187 -14.57 35.12 -10.18
C LYS A 187 -15.97 34.62 -10.52
N LYS A 188 -16.99 35.13 -9.83
CA LYS A 188 -18.39 35.09 -10.29
C LYS A 188 -18.45 35.87 -11.60
N HIS A 189 -18.60 35.17 -12.72
CA HIS A 189 -19.19 35.79 -13.90
C HIS A 189 -20.70 35.85 -13.68
N ARG A 190 -21.18 37.04 -13.36
CA ARG A 190 -22.57 37.44 -13.62
C ARG A 190 -22.64 37.79 -15.10
N ASN A 191 -23.53 37.15 -15.84
CA ASN A 191 -24.10 37.75 -17.04
C ASN A 191 -25.62 37.79 -16.86
N LEU A 192 -26.15 38.98 -17.10
CA LEU A 192 -27.54 39.27 -17.44
C LEU A 192 -27.88 38.61 -18.78
#